data_AF-R7FLS9-F1
#
_entry.id   AF-R7FLS9-F1
#
_cell.length_a   1.000
_cell.length_b   1.000
_cell.length_c   1.000
_cell.angle_alpha   90.00
_cell.angle_beta   90.00
_cell.angle_gamma   90.00
#
_symmetry.space_group_name_H-M   'P 1'
#
loop_
_entity.id
_entity.type
_entity.pdbx_description
1 polymer ?
#
loop_
_entity_poly.entity_id
_entity_poly.type
_entity_poly.pdbx_seq_one_letter_code
_entity_poly.pdbx_strand_id
1 'polypeptide(L)'
;MKKLVAIICILLVIFVGMYVNRSKSNQNLITATEVEKVEEYISKIYMWKEITGDALPKFDNINDAPDVWTWEVVKKDLENYELTKDEIQNKATELFGNQFKKQFPQEGTEYMQYDEKLGKYISTGIELDTLDDCFYIKNIRKTKDGYEVEIAEYLEDYVNSLGVEDENEIYEIYIKNLNEETIANVKNTEGETKTIEVVKENLDKFTTKTVNLKKNSNGNIYVESVK
;
A
#
# COMPACT_ATOMS: atom_id res chain seq x y z
N MET A 1 -10.06 -14.45 -5.52
CA MET A 1 -9.39 -15.21 -4.43
C MET A 1 -7.90 -15.40 -4.73
N LYS A 2 -7.11 -14.31 -4.86
CA LYS A 2 -5.64 -14.36 -5.00
C LYS A 2 -4.89 -13.95 -3.71
N LYS A 3 -5.60 -13.37 -2.74
CA LYS A 3 -5.07 -12.76 -1.51
C LYS A 3 -4.42 -13.71 -0.48
N LEU A 4 -4.45 -15.03 -0.71
CA LEU A 4 -3.92 -16.04 0.24
C LEU A 4 -2.61 -16.69 -0.22
N VAL A 5 -2.23 -16.57 -1.50
CA VAL A 5 -1.03 -17.24 -2.06
C VAL A 5 0.22 -16.33 -2.00
N ALA A 6 0.04 -15.00 -2.05
CA ALA A 6 1.12 -14.00 -1.97
C ALA A 6 2.02 -14.15 -0.72
N ILE A 7 1.44 -14.59 0.41
CA ILE A 7 2.13 -14.76 1.69
C ILE A 7 3.21 -15.86 1.62
N ILE A 8 3.05 -16.91 0.80
CA ILE A 8 3.96 -18.08 0.81
C ILE A 8 5.22 -17.86 -0.05
N CYS A 9 5.12 -17.13 -1.16
CA CYS A 9 6.24 -16.93 -2.09
C CYS A 9 7.26 -15.89 -1.60
N ILE A 10 6.82 -14.87 -0.87
CA ILE A 10 7.69 -13.83 -0.29
C ILE A 10 8.57 -14.40 0.85
N LEU A 11 8.07 -15.37 1.60
CA LEU A 11 8.82 -16.05 2.68
C LEU A 11 10.11 -16.72 2.18
N LEU A 12 10.13 -17.26 0.95
CA LEU A 12 11.29 -17.97 0.39
C LEU A 12 12.46 -17.05 0.02
N VAL A 13 12.18 -15.82 -0.41
CA VAL A 13 13.25 -14.87 -0.81
C VAL A 13 13.95 -14.25 0.41
N ILE A 14 13.24 -14.14 1.54
CA ILE A 14 13.78 -13.66 2.81
C ILE A 14 14.78 -14.68 3.40
N PHE A 15 14.55 -15.98 3.20
CA PHE A 15 15.45 -17.05 3.69
C PHE A 15 16.87 -16.96 3.11
N VAL A 16 17.02 -16.54 1.85
CA VAL A 16 18.34 -16.42 1.20
C VAL A 16 19.11 -15.20 1.72
N GLY A 17 18.43 -14.08 1.94
CA GLY A 17 19.03 -12.88 2.55
C GLY A 17 19.50 -13.10 4.00
N MET A 18 18.77 -13.92 4.76
CA MET A 18 19.14 -14.29 6.14
C MET A 18 20.39 -15.17 6.22
N TYR A 19 20.65 -16.04 5.24
CA TYR A 19 21.79 -16.98 5.29
C TYR A 19 23.15 -16.27 5.12
N VAL A 20 23.19 -15.18 4.36
CA VAL A 20 24.44 -14.45 4.06
C VAL A 20 24.90 -13.55 5.22
N ASN A 21 24.00 -13.10 6.10
CA ASN A 21 24.31 -12.10 7.14
C ASN A 21 24.69 -12.69 8.53
N ARG A 22 25.27 -13.89 8.56
CA ARG A 22 25.50 -14.68 9.80
C ARG A 22 26.57 -14.13 10.77
N SER A 23 27.06 -12.91 10.59
CA SER A 23 28.04 -12.30 11.50
C SER A 23 27.70 -10.84 11.83
N LYS A 24 26.67 -10.62 12.67
CA LYS A 24 26.57 -9.51 13.65
C LYS A 24 25.22 -9.57 14.40
N SER A 25 25.28 -9.72 15.72
CA SER A 25 24.23 -9.50 16.75
C SER A 25 22.78 -9.90 16.43
N ASN A 26 22.27 -10.93 17.10
CA ASN A 26 20.89 -11.46 17.00
C ASN A 26 19.76 -10.48 17.41
N GLN A 27 20.03 -9.22 17.80
CA GLN A 27 19.00 -8.31 18.33
C GLN A 27 18.24 -7.50 17.26
N ASN A 28 18.77 -7.39 16.03
CA ASN A 28 18.17 -6.58 14.96
C ASN A 28 17.55 -7.40 13.83
N LEU A 29 17.42 -8.72 13.99
CA LEU A 29 16.86 -9.58 12.95
C LEU A 29 15.35 -9.36 12.84
N ILE A 30 14.85 -9.10 11.64
CA ILE A 30 13.42 -9.02 11.34
C ILE A 30 12.89 -10.42 11.09
N THR A 31 11.79 -10.76 11.76
CA THR A 31 11.13 -12.05 11.58
C THR A 31 10.17 -12.00 10.40
N ALA A 32 9.89 -13.17 9.79
CA ALA A 32 8.89 -13.32 8.75
C ALA A 32 7.53 -12.69 9.13
N THR A 33 7.04 -12.97 10.34
CA THR A 33 5.80 -12.40 10.86
C THR A 33 5.82 -10.88 10.97
N GLU A 34 6.99 -10.27 11.19
CA GLU A 34 7.11 -8.81 11.18
C GLU A 34 7.09 -8.24 9.78
N VAL A 35 7.68 -8.94 8.79
CA VAL A 35 7.58 -8.56 7.39
C VAL A 35 6.12 -8.58 6.95
N GLU A 36 5.40 -9.68 7.19
CA GLU A 36 3.98 -9.83 6.85
C GLU A 36 3.13 -8.70 7.46
N LYS A 37 3.36 -8.35 8.73
CA LYS A 37 2.63 -7.25 9.39
C LYS A 37 2.92 -5.88 8.81
N VAL A 38 4.18 -5.63 8.44
CA VAL A 38 4.56 -4.36 7.80
C VAL A 38 3.95 -4.26 6.41
N GLU A 39 4.01 -5.33 5.65
CA GLU A 39 3.42 -5.41 4.30
C GLU A 39 1.90 -5.24 4.35
N GLU A 40 1.20 -5.98 5.23
CA GLU A 40 -0.24 -5.84 5.45
C GLU A 40 -0.61 -4.40 5.80
N TYR A 41 0.17 -3.75 6.67
CA TYR A 41 -0.08 -2.37 7.05
C TYR A 41 0.14 -1.39 5.89
N ILE A 42 1.24 -1.51 5.15
CA ILE A 42 1.49 -0.64 3.99
C ILE A 42 0.38 -0.81 2.95
N SER A 43 -0.06 -2.04 2.66
CA SER A 43 -1.17 -2.32 1.75
C SER A 43 -2.50 -1.66 2.19
N LYS A 44 -2.74 -1.51 3.49
CA LYS A 44 -3.92 -0.76 4.00
C LYS A 44 -3.84 0.72 3.67
N ILE A 45 -2.66 1.33 3.74
CA ILE A 45 -2.51 2.77 3.52
C ILE A 45 -2.09 3.15 2.09
N TYR A 46 -1.69 2.19 1.25
CA TYR A 46 -1.35 2.41 -0.15
C TYR A 46 -2.63 2.51 -0.99
N MET A 47 -2.77 3.58 -1.76
CA MET A 47 -4.01 3.93 -2.49
C MET A 47 -3.80 3.98 -4.01
N TRP A 48 -4.88 4.14 -4.75
CA TRP A 48 -4.82 4.41 -6.18
C TRP A 48 -4.46 5.87 -6.44
N LYS A 49 -3.37 6.10 -7.17
CA LYS A 49 -2.88 7.42 -7.57
C LYS A 49 -3.93 8.20 -8.36
N GLU A 50 -4.73 7.52 -9.17
CA GLU A 50 -5.85 8.12 -9.90
C GLU A 50 -6.83 8.87 -8.96
N ILE A 51 -7.01 8.37 -7.74
CA ILE A 51 -7.97 8.90 -6.77
C ILE A 51 -7.31 9.90 -5.82
N THR A 52 -6.10 9.61 -5.35
CA THR A 52 -5.44 10.40 -4.31
C THR A 52 -4.36 11.33 -4.83
N GLY A 53 -4.04 11.29 -6.14
CA GLY A 53 -2.93 11.99 -6.79
C GLY A 53 -1.55 11.38 -6.55
N ASP A 54 -1.36 10.72 -5.40
CA ASP A 54 -0.20 9.90 -5.05
C ASP A 54 -0.70 8.71 -4.22
N ALA A 55 -0.30 7.49 -4.58
CA ALA A 55 -0.65 6.25 -3.90
C ALA A 55 -0.25 6.27 -2.42
N LEU A 56 0.93 6.84 -2.12
CA LEU A 56 1.43 7.07 -0.78
C LEU A 56 2.18 8.40 -0.70
N PRO A 57 1.50 9.52 -0.40
CA PRO A 57 2.11 10.84 -0.45
C PRO A 57 3.22 11.00 0.58
N LYS A 58 4.20 11.84 0.26
CA LYS A 58 5.23 12.24 1.22
C LYS A 58 4.68 13.22 2.24
N PHE A 59 5.01 13.01 3.51
CA PHE A 59 4.64 13.90 4.61
C PHE A 59 5.59 13.71 5.79
N ASP A 60 5.86 14.80 6.51
CA ASP A 60 6.77 14.82 7.65
C ASP A 60 6.12 14.35 8.95
N ASN A 61 4.81 14.59 9.06
CA ASN A 61 3.95 14.12 10.12
C ASN A 61 2.63 13.66 9.52
N ILE A 62 2.00 12.64 10.10
CA ILE A 62 0.69 12.16 9.62
C ILE A 62 -0.40 13.23 9.61
N ASN A 63 -0.29 14.27 10.43
CA ASN A 63 -1.22 15.41 10.39
C ASN A 63 -0.99 16.37 9.21
N ASP A 64 0.14 16.25 8.52
CA ASP A 64 0.48 16.99 7.31
C ASP A 64 0.10 16.22 6.03
N ALA A 65 -0.39 14.99 6.16
CA ALA A 65 -0.81 14.18 5.03
C ALA A 65 -1.99 14.84 4.27
N PRO A 66 -2.08 14.71 2.93
CA PRO A 66 -3.19 15.28 2.15
C PRO A 66 -4.56 14.78 2.63
N ASP A 67 -5.55 15.68 2.67
CA ASP A 67 -6.92 15.35 3.10
C ASP A 67 -7.49 14.20 2.28
N VAL A 68 -7.46 14.32 0.95
CA VAL A 68 -7.99 13.31 0.02
C VAL A 68 -7.40 11.93 0.33
N TRP A 69 -6.08 11.82 0.48
CA TRP A 69 -5.45 10.54 0.82
C TRP A 69 -5.92 9.99 2.17
N THR A 70 -5.96 10.82 3.22
CA THR A 70 -6.41 10.34 4.55
C THR A 70 -7.86 9.86 4.55
N TRP A 71 -8.73 10.51 3.77
CA TRP A 71 -10.13 10.12 3.62
C TRP A 71 -10.29 8.78 2.92
N GLU A 72 -9.64 8.62 1.76
CA GLU A 72 -9.81 7.43 0.93
C GLU A 72 -9.19 6.20 1.58
N VAL A 73 -8.09 6.34 2.33
CA VAL A 73 -7.54 5.27 3.18
C VAL A 73 -8.56 4.81 4.22
N VAL A 74 -9.19 5.75 4.94
CA VAL A 74 -10.19 5.41 5.97
C VAL A 74 -11.42 4.76 5.37
N LYS A 75 -11.91 5.28 4.23
CA LYS A 75 -13.04 4.73 3.50
C LYS A 75 -12.77 3.31 3.03
N LYS A 76 -11.60 3.04 2.45
CA LYS A 76 -11.20 1.72 1.94
C LYS A 76 -11.30 0.64 3.03
N ASP A 77 -10.90 0.96 4.26
CA ASP A 77 -10.93 0.04 5.40
C ASP A 77 -12.28 -0.04 6.15
N LEU A 78 -13.31 0.67 5.69
CA LEU A 78 -14.66 0.62 6.29
C LEU A 78 -15.68 -0.19 5.47
N GLU A 79 -15.42 -0.47 4.20
CA GLU A 79 -16.26 -1.28 3.28
C GLU A 79 -17.78 -0.99 3.37
N ASN A 80 -18.17 0.25 3.70
CA ASN A 80 -19.56 0.65 3.92
C ASN A 80 -19.91 1.90 3.10
N TYR A 81 -21.15 1.94 2.60
CA TYR A 81 -21.65 3.02 1.73
C TYR A 81 -22.20 4.21 2.51
N GLU A 82 -22.55 4.02 3.79
CA GLU A 82 -23.06 5.07 4.66
C GLU A 82 -22.26 5.12 5.95
N LEU A 83 -21.59 6.24 6.22
CA LEU A 83 -20.68 6.39 7.35
C LEU A 83 -21.04 7.59 8.21
N THR A 84 -21.03 7.41 9.52
CA THR A 84 -21.10 8.51 10.48
C THR A 84 -19.72 9.14 10.68
N LYS A 85 -19.69 10.40 11.14
CA LYS A 85 -18.42 11.09 11.46
C LYS A 85 -17.60 10.34 12.52
N ASP A 86 -18.26 9.74 13.50
CA ASP A 86 -17.60 8.99 14.57
C ASP A 86 -16.97 7.69 14.05
N GLU A 87 -17.63 6.97 13.13
CA GLU A 87 -17.05 5.77 12.49
C GLU A 87 -15.78 6.11 11.71
N ILE A 88 -15.81 7.21 10.94
CA ILE A 88 -14.65 7.72 10.19
C ILE A 88 -13.52 8.09 11.15
N GLN A 89 -13.80 8.86 12.21
CA GLN A 89 -12.78 9.30 13.16
C GLN A 89 -12.18 8.13 13.95
N ASN A 90 -12.99 7.14 14.33
CA ASN A 90 -12.54 5.95 15.03
C ASN A 90 -11.63 5.11 14.14
N LYS A 91 -12.01 4.88 12.88
CA LYS A 91 -11.19 4.16 11.92
C LYS A 91 -9.88 4.89 11.62
N ALA A 92 -9.92 6.21 11.47
CA ALA A 92 -8.70 7.00 11.28
C ALA A 92 -7.73 6.86 12.46
N THR A 93 -8.25 6.86 13.69
CA THR A 93 -7.44 6.64 14.89
C THR A 93 -6.87 5.23 14.95
N GLU A 94 -7.61 4.23 14.48
CA GLU A 94 -7.15 2.83 14.34
C GLU A 94 -5.98 2.72 13.34
N LEU A 95 -6.12 3.32 12.15
CA LEU A 95 -5.14 3.24 11.06
C LEU A 95 -3.89 4.09 11.28
N PHE A 96 -4.07 5.31 11.81
CA PHE A 96 -3.01 6.32 11.90
C PHE A 96 -2.50 6.52 13.34
N GLY A 97 -3.12 5.85 14.31
CA GLY A 97 -2.75 5.93 15.73
C GLY A 97 -3.18 7.23 16.42
N ASN A 98 -2.97 7.28 17.73
CA ASN A 98 -3.45 8.37 18.59
C ASN A 98 -2.81 9.74 18.31
N GLN A 99 -1.74 9.81 17.52
CA GLN A 99 -1.16 11.10 17.09
C GLN A 99 -1.92 11.74 15.92
N PHE A 100 -2.83 11.01 15.29
CA PHE A 100 -3.73 11.58 14.29
C PHE A 100 -4.75 12.50 14.97
N LYS A 101 -4.68 13.78 14.61
CA LYS A 101 -5.48 14.89 15.17
C LYS A 101 -6.32 15.58 14.11
N LYS A 102 -6.08 15.25 12.83
CA LYS A 102 -6.77 15.86 11.71
C LYS A 102 -8.27 15.64 11.82
N GLN A 103 -9.02 16.69 11.50
CA GLN A 103 -10.48 16.63 11.43
C GLN A 103 -10.89 16.55 9.97
N PHE A 104 -11.74 15.59 9.68
CA PHE A 104 -12.33 15.40 8.37
C PHE A 104 -13.36 16.51 8.08
N PRO A 105 -13.17 17.33 7.02
CA PRO A 105 -14.10 18.40 6.64
C PRO A 105 -15.54 17.89 6.42
N GLN A 106 -16.54 18.68 6.78
CA GLN A 106 -17.94 18.24 6.61
C GLN A 106 -18.31 18.06 5.13
N GLU A 107 -17.70 18.81 4.22
CA GLU A 107 -17.95 18.71 2.78
C GLU A 107 -17.58 17.34 2.18
N GLY A 108 -16.66 16.60 2.81
CA GLY A 108 -16.20 15.29 2.33
C GLY A 108 -15.19 15.37 1.18
N THR A 109 -15.21 14.38 0.29
CA THR A 109 -14.40 14.29 -0.93
C THR A 109 -15.31 14.12 -2.15
N GLU A 110 -14.73 14.11 -3.35
CA GLU A 110 -15.47 13.80 -4.59
C GLU A 110 -16.25 12.48 -4.50
N TYR A 111 -15.64 11.47 -3.87
CA TYR A 111 -16.19 10.11 -3.78
C TYR A 111 -16.86 9.80 -2.43
N MET A 112 -17.03 10.81 -1.58
CA MET A 112 -17.72 10.68 -0.31
C MET A 112 -18.28 12.00 0.17
N GLN A 113 -19.60 12.19 0.00
CA GLN A 113 -20.28 13.46 0.26
C GLN A 113 -21.17 13.36 1.48
N TYR A 114 -21.22 14.43 2.28
CA TYR A 114 -22.10 14.47 3.44
C TYR A 114 -23.55 14.78 3.05
N ASP A 115 -24.47 13.89 3.41
CA ASP A 115 -25.91 14.10 3.31
C ASP A 115 -26.43 14.69 4.63
N GLU A 116 -26.84 15.96 4.60
CA GLU A 116 -27.34 16.67 5.77
C GLU A 116 -28.63 16.08 6.36
N LYS A 117 -29.47 15.44 5.53
CA LYS A 117 -30.75 14.88 5.98
C LYS A 117 -30.54 13.58 6.74
N LEU A 118 -29.59 12.77 6.28
CA LEU A 118 -29.23 11.51 6.91
C LEU A 118 -28.23 11.71 8.05
N GLY A 119 -27.49 12.81 8.04
CA GLY A 119 -26.40 13.06 8.99
C GLY A 119 -25.22 12.10 8.77
N LYS A 120 -25.01 11.66 7.52
CA LYS A 120 -24.04 10.63 7.15
C LYS A 120 -23.28 11.03 5.90
N TYR A 121 -22.08 10.48 5.76
CA TYR A 121 -21.32 10.48 4.51
C TYR A 121 -21.76 9.31 3.64
N ILE A 122 -22.09 9.61 2.39
CA ILE A 122 -22.48 8.65 1.38
C ILE A 122 -21.31 8.47 0.42
N SER A 123 -20.82 7.24 0.32
CA SER A 123 -19.73 6.93 -0.61
C SER A 123 -20.29 6.48 -1.97
N THR A 124 -19.62 6.90 -3.03
CA THR A 124 -19.91 6.47 -4.39
C THR A 124 -18.86 5.46 -4.85
N GLY A 125 -19.26 4.59 -5.77
CA GLY A 125 -18.35 3.69 -6.46
C GLY A 125 -17.32 4.46 -7.27
N ILE A 126 -16.14 3.87 -7.41
CA ILE A 126 -15.01 4.42 -8.14
C ILE A 126 -14.73 3.48 -9.30
N GLU A 127 -14.64 4.02 -10.51
CA GLU A 127 -14.11 3.32 -11.67
C GLU A 127 -12.61 3.60 -11.72
N LEU A 128 -11.81 2.55 -11.86
CA LEU A 128 -10.35 2.64 -11.91
C LEU A 128 -9.86 2.33 -13.32
N ASP A 129 -8.73 2.89 -13.68
CA ASP A 129 -8.02 2.55 -14.91
C ASP A 129 -7.43 1.12 -14.89
N THR A 130 -6.65 0.77 -15.92
CA THR A 130 -5.96 -0.53 -15.99
C THR A 130 -4.59 -0.54 -15.34
N LEU A 131 -4.17 0.55 -14.69
CA LEU A 131 -2.87 0.72 -14.06
C LEU A 131 -3.01 0.46 -12.56
N ASP A 132 -2.61 -0.74 -12.14
CA ASP A 132 -2.63 -1.06 -10.71
C ASP A 132 -1.41 -0.44 -10.02
N ASP A 133 -1.65 0.48 -9.08
CA ASP A 133 -0.63 1.08 -8.24
C ASP A 133 -0.05 0.05 -7.27
N CYS A 134 1.22 -0.30 -7.46
CA CYS A 134 1.89 -1.36 -6.72
C CYS A 134 3.14 -0.86 -5.98
N PHE A 135 3.53 -1.60 -4.93
CA PHE A 135 4.79 -1.37 -4.22
C PHE A 135 5.55 -2.67 -3.97
N TYR A 136 6.87 -2.56 -3.86
CA TYR A 136 7.75 -3.65 -3.44
C TYR A 136 8.55 -3.22 -2.22
N ILE A 137 8.54 -4.02 -1.14
CA ILE A 137 9.38 -3.77 0.03
C ILE A 137 10.82 -4.15 -0.29
N LYS A 138 11.67 -3.14 -0.44
CA LYS A 138 13.10 -3.30 -0.70
C LYS A 138 13.86 -3.66 0.57
N ASN A 139 13.54 -3.00 1.69
CA ASN A 139 14.20 -3.23 2.96
C ASN A 139 13.30 -2.85 4.14
N ILE A 140 13.48 -3.54 5.26
CA ILE A 140 12.88 -3.16 6.53
C ILE A 140 14.00 -3.09 7.57
N ARG A 141 14.02 -2.03 8.36
CA ARG A 141 14.95 -1.85 9.47
C ARG A 141 14.18 -1.61 10.76
N LYS A 142 14.46 -2.41 11.80
CA LYS A 142 13.95 -2.15 13.14
C LYS A 142 14.52 -0.84 13.67
N THR A 143 13.65 0.00 14.19
CA THR A 143 14.02 1.16 14.99
C THR A 143 13.70 0.88 16.46
N LYS A 144 14.00 1.83 17.35
CA LYS A 144 13.68 1.70 18.78
C LYS A 144 12.17 1.55 19.01
N ASP A 145 11.37 2.27 18.22
CA ASP A 145 9.94 2.48 18.46
C ASP A 145 9.07 1.96 17.29
N GLY A 146 9.64 1.20 16.34
CA GLY A 146 8.93 0.66 15.18
C GLY A 146 9.84 0.18 14.05
N TYR A 147 9.55 0.62 12.82
CA TYR A 147 10.23 0.19 11.60
C TYR A 147 10.48 1.37 10.66
N GLU A 148 11.58 1.30 9.94
CA GLU A 148 11.83 2.11 8.74
C GLU A 148 11.75 1.17 7.55
N VAL A 149 10.88 1.48 6.58
CA VAL A 149 10.59 0.62 5.43
C VAL A 149 10.94 1.37 4.16
N GLU A 150 11.83 0.80 3.37
CA GLU A 150 12.13 1.31 2.02
C GLU A 150 11.25 0.55 1.03
N ILE A 151 10.40 1.27 0.29
CA ILE A 151 9.57 0.72 -0.78
C ILE A 151 10.03 1.24 -2.13
N ALA A 152 9.83 0.44 -3.18
CA ALA A 152 9.88 0.86 -4.57
C ALA A 152 8.47 0.82 -5.16
N GLU A 153 8.05 1.90 -5.81
CA GLU A 153 6.72 2.04 -6.40
C GLU A 153 6.76 1.77 -7.91
N TYR A 154 5.81 0.97 -8.38
CA TYR A 154 5.68 0.56 -9.78
C TYR A 154 4.20 0.42 -10.15
N LEU A 155 3.90 0.31 -11.45
CA LEU A 155 2.55 0.09 -11.96
C LEU A 155 2.51 -1.24 -12.70
N GLU A 156 1.43 -1.99 -12.53
CA GLU A 156 1.08 -3.11 -13.40
C GLU A 156 -0.01 -2.67 -14.36
N ASP A 157 0.30 -2.64 -15.66
CA ASP A 157 -0.66 -2.26 -16.70
C ASP A 157 -1.32 -3.49 -17.32
N TYR A 158 -2.62 -3.60 -17.06
CA TYR A 158 -3.49 -4.66 -17.54
C TYR A 158 -4.23 -4.31 -18.84
N VAL A 159 -3.81 -3.29 -19.59
CA VAL A 159 -4.47 -2.88 -20.85
C VAL A 159 -4.66 -4.03 -21.84
N ASN A 160 -3.72 -4.99 -21.91
CA ASN A 160 -3.84 -6.14 -22.81
C ASN A 160 -4.82 -7.21 -22.31
N SER A 161 -5.35 -7.08 -21.10
CA SER A 161 -6.42 -7.93 -20.59
C SER A 161 -7.81 -7.45 -21.06
N LEU A 162 -7.90 -6.22 -21.59
CA LEU A 162 -9.16 -5.66 -22.08
C LEU A 162 -9.65 -6.44 -23.30
N GLY A 163 -10.86 -6.98 -23.21
CA GLY A 163 -11.47 -7.76 -24.28
C GLY A 163 -11.01 -9.22 -24.36
N VAL A 164 -10.23 -9.70 -23.38
CA VAL A 164 -9.95 -11.12 -23.22
C VAL A 164 -11.21 -11.82 -22.69
N GLU A 165 -11.82 -12.66 -23.54
CA GLU A 165 -13.03 -13.42 -23.20
C GLU A 165 -12.72 -14.85 -22.73
N ASP A 166 -11.53 -15.39 -23.06
CA ASP A 166 -11.08 -16.72 -22.67
C ASP A 166 -10.06 -16.64 -21.52
N GLU A 167 -10.36 -17.28 -20.39
CA GLU A 167 -9.47 -17.35 -19.23
C GLU A 167 -8.10 -18.01 -19.55
N ASN A 168 -8.00 -18.76 -20.65
CA ASN A 168 -6.77 -19.40 -21.10
C ASN A 168 -5.91 -18.52 -22.02
N GLU A 169 -6.41 -17.35 -22.45
CA GLU A 169 -5.66 -16.45 -23.30
C GLU A 169 -4.47 -15.84 -22.55
N ILE A 170 -3.32 -15.87 -23.22
CA ILE A 170 -2.07 -15.34 -22.67
C ILE A 170 -1.97 -13.88 -23.11
N TYR A 171 -1.95 -12.99 -22.13
CA TYR A 171 -1.69 -11.57 -22.35
C TYR A 171 -0.48 -11.10 -21.53
N GLU A 172 0.14 -10.02 -22.00
CA GLU A 172 1.24 -9.37 -21.31
C GLU A 172 0.70 -8.31 -20.34
N ILE A 173 1.27 -8.29 -19.14
CA ILE A 173 1.13 -7.24 -18.14
C ILE A 173 2.40 -6.40 -18.25
N TYR A 174 2.26 -5.10 -18.49
CA TYR A 174 3.42 -4.22 -18.55
C TYR A 174 3.79 -3.74 -17.15
N ILE A 175 5.05 -3.91 -16.77
CA ILE A 175 5.60 -3.38 -15.52
C ILE A 175 6.18 -2.00 -15.83
N LYS A 176 5.55 -0.95 -15.29
CA LYS A 176 5.91 0.44 -15.56
C LYS A 176 6.42 1.15 -14.32
N ASN A 177 7.21 2.21 -14.51
CA ASN A 177 7.51 3.17 -13.44
C ASN A 177 6.38 4.20 -13.30
N LEU A 178 6.46 5.08 -12.30
CA LEU A 178 5.43 6.10 -12.03
C LEU A 178 5.31 7.20 -13.12
N ASN A 179 6.25 7.24 -14.07
CA ASN A 179 6.19 8.07 -15.28
C ASN A 179 5.59 7.30 -16.47
N GLU A 180 4.99 6.13 -16.21
CA GLU A 180 4.36 5.23 -17.18
C GLU A 180 5.31 4.65 -18.25
N GLU A 181 6.63 4.76 -18.04
CA GLU A 181 7.61 4.11 -18.89
C GLU A 181 7.59 2.60 -18.64
N THR A 182 7.46 1.81 -19.70
CA THR A 182 7.50 0.35 -19.60
C THR A 182 8.92 -0.13 -19.36
N ILE A 183 9.11 -0.78 -18.22
CA ILE A 183 10.41 -1.31 -17.78
C ILE A 183 10.59 -2.74 -18.27
N ALA A 184 9.50 -3.52 -18.26
CA ALA A 184 9.49 -4.94 -18.63
C ALA A 184 8.05 -5.42 -18.86
N ASN A 185 7.93 -6.64 -19.38
CA ASN A 185 6.65 -7.30 -19.63
C ASN A 185 6.65 -8.67 -18.93
N VAL A 186 5.52 -9.05 -18.34
CA VAL A 186 5.31 -10.34 -17.69
C VAL A 186 4.01 -10.94 -18.22
N LYS A 187 3.96 -12.23 -18.51
CA LYS A 187 2.70 -12.86 -18.93
C LYS A 187 1.82 -13.13 -17.72
N ASN A 188 0.51 -13.02 -17.90
CA ASN A 188 -0.48 -13.38 -16.88
C ASN A 188 -0.29 -14.80 -16.30
N THR A 189 0.30 -15.72 -17.06
CA THR A 189 0.60 -17.10 -16.65
C THR A 189 1.87 -17.26 -15.81
N GLU A 190 2.77 -16.28 -15.78
CA GLU A 190 4.05 -16.37 -15.05
C GLU A 190 3.89 -16.06 -13.55
N GLY A 191 2.78 -15.41 -13.17
CA GLY A 191 2.42 -15.14 -11.79
C GLY A 191 3.25 -14.03 -11.12
N GLU A 192 2.83 -13.69 -9.90
CA GLU A 192 3.36 -12.57 -9.11
C GLU A 192 4.86 -12.68 -8.82
N THR A 193 5.39 -13.89 -8.64
CA THR A 193 6.83 -14.10 -8.39
C THR A 193 7.68 -13.52 -9.51
N LYS A 194 7.23 -13.66 -10.77
CA LYS A 194 7.97 -13.16 -11.93
C LYS A 194 7.98 -11.63 -11.97
N THR A 195 6.85 -10.99 -11.67
CA THR A 195 6.78 -9.53 -11.54
C THR A 195 7.76 -9.03 -10.48
N ILE A 196 7.76 -9.66 -9.31
CA ILE A 196 8.64 -9.28 -8.20
C ILE A 196 10.13 -9.47 -8.54
N GLU A 197 10.51 -10.50 -9.30
CA GLU A 197 11.87 -10.65 -9.83
C GLU A 197 12.27 -9.49 -10.75
N VAL A 198 11.41 -9.17 -11.71
CA VAL A 198 11.62 -8.09 -12.68
C VAL A 198 11.78 -6.73 -11.99
N VAL A 199 10.95 -6.45 -10.99
CA VAL A 199 11.05 -5.21 -10.19
C VAL A 199 12.38 -5.15 -9.45
N LYS A 200 12.81 -6.26 -8.83
CA LYS A 200 14.10 -6.33 -8.12
C LYS A 200 15.30 -6.11 -9.02
N GLU A 201 15.26 -6.67 -10.22
CA GLU A 201 16.34 -6.54 -11.21
C GLU A 201 16.47 -5.11 -11.77
N ASN A 202 15.41 -4.28 -11.66
CA ASN A 202 15.33 -2.94 -12.24
C ASN A 202 15.04 -1.86 -11.18
N LEU A 203 15.41 -2.06 -9.91
CA LEU A 203 15.12 -1.14 -8.80
C LEU A 203 15.57 0.31 -9.05
N ASP A 204 16.62 0.52 -9.85
CA ASP A 204 17.14 1.82 -10.22
C ASP A 204 16.21 2.65 -11.10
N LYS A 205 15.21 2.00 -11.73
CA LYS A 205 14.22 2.65 -12.62
C LYS A 205 12.91 3.00 -11.91
N PHE A 206 12.76 2.61 -10.64
CA PHE A 206 11.55 2.85 -9.85
C PHE A 206 11.77 3.95 -8.82
N THR A 207 10.68 4.62 -8.45
CA THR A 207 10.72 5.63 -7.38
C THR A 207 10.74 4.92 -6.04
N THR A 208 11.63 5.36 -5.14
CA THR A 208 11.74 4.80 -3.80
C THR A 208 11.27 5.80 -2.75
N LYS A 209 10.53 5.31 -1.75
CA LYS A 209 10.12 6.08 -0.58
C LYS A 209 10.53 5.37 0.70
N THR A 210 10.78 6.15 1.74
CA THR A 210 11.02 5.64 3.09
C THR A 210 9.81 5.91 3.97
N VAL A 211 9.13 4.84 4.38
CA VAL A 211 7.97 4.87 5.27
C VAL A 211 8.44 4.60 6.70
N ASN A 212 8.28 5.60 7.57
CA ASN A 212 8.57 5.45 8.99
C ASN A 212 7.30 5.01 9.72
N LEU A 213 7.38 3.84 10.32
CA LEU A 213 6.31 3.21 11.05
C LEU A 213 6.63 3.19 12.54
N LYS A 214 5.64 3.49 13.37
CA LYS A 214 5.72 3.37 14.83
C LYS A 214 4.85 2.23 15.31
N LYS A 215 5.23 1.64 16.44
CA LYS A 215 4.53 0.55 17.10
C LYS A 215 4.07 0.99 18.48
N ASN A 216 2.79 0.79 18.81
CA ASN A 216 2.31 1.04 20.18
C ASN A 216 2.56 -0.16 21.11
N SER A 217 2.20 0.00 22.38
CA SER A 217 2.31 -1.04 23.42
C SER A 217 1.54 -2.32 23.10
N ASN A 218 0.47 -2.23 22.30
CA ASN A 218 -0.35 -3.38 21.90
C ASN A 218 0.21 -4.08 20.66
N GLY A 219 1.26 -3.52 20.08
CA GLY A 219 1.92 -4.05 18.89
C GLY A 219 1.29 -3.64 17.57
N ASN A 220 0.31 -2.72 17.57
CA ASN A 220 -0.25 -2.15 16.35
C ASN A 220 0.76 -1.18 15.75
N ILE A 221 0.84 -1.19 14.43
CA ILE A 221 1.74 -0.37 13.64
C ILE A 221 0.95 0.78 13.03
N TYR A 222 1.56 1.96 12.94
CA TYR A 222 0.99 3.13 12.29
C TYR A 222 2.08 3.96 11.60
N VAL A 223 1.72 4.61 10.49
CA VAL A 223 2.61 5.51 9.77
C VAL A 223 2.80 6.81 10.54
N GLU A 224 4.05 7.23 10.66
CA GLU A 224 4.44 8.52 11.24
C GLU A 224 4.81 9.53 10.15
N SER A 225 5.60 9.09 9.16
CA SER A 225 6.05 9.93 8.05
C SER A 225 6.41 9.10 6.81
N VAL A 226 6.40 9.74 5.66
CA VAL A 226 6.81 9.18 4.37
C VAL A 226 7.77 10.17 3.70
N LYS A 227 8.96 9.71 3.32
CA LYS A 227 10.06 10.53 2.78
C LYS A 227 10.45 10.11 1.38
#